data_AF-A0AAJ0G8Q9-F1
#
_entry.id   AF-A0AAJ0G8Q9-F1
#
_cell.length_a   1.000
_cell.length_b   1.000
_cell.length_c   1.000
_cell.angle_alpha   90.00
_cell.angle_beta   90.00
_cell.angle_gamma   90.00
#
_symmetry.space_group_name_H-M   'P 1'
#
loop_
_entity.id
_entity.type
_entity.pdbx_description
1 polymer ?
#
loop_
_entity_poly.entity_id
_entity_poly.type
_entity_poly.pdbx_seq_one_letter_code
_entity_poly.pdbx_strand_id
1 'polypeptide(L)'
;MCWGQNSKGASDGSLAEQDLVDYCADTDIDIVIIALLVQLSTGTGGQPVFNLANSQNNCTLFDGTSLLDCPSVGDDIRQCQEKYGKKVFLSIGGATYTEGGFESPDAANSGAQLVWDTFGPTQGSVSNVCNGTSGSNHSCQAQVLRPFGNASVDGFDFDFESTTQNLVPFARTLRSLMDQDASKRYYLTAAPQCPYPDLAGESLLRSDIYLDAVFVQFYNNYYGLPSFSPNATT
;
A
#
# COMPACT_ATOMS: atom_id res chain seq x y z
N MET A 1 8.31 -1.84 -10.25
CA MET A 1 7.56 -0.85 -11.05
C MET A 1 6.39 -0.35 -10.21
N CYS A 2 6.03 0.95 -10.27
CA CYS A 2 4.80 1.45 -9.65
C CYS A 2 3.63 1.42 -10.65
N TRP A 3 2.43 1.08 -10.19
CA TRP A 3 1.20 0.98 -10.98
C TRP A 3 0.02 1.56 -10.18
N GLY A 4 -0.95 2.20 -10.86
CA GLY A 4 -2.20 2.66 -10.24
C GLY A 4 -2.38 4.18 -10.28
N GLN A 5 -1.36 4.96 -10.64
CA GLN A 5 -1.47 6.42 -10.70
C GLN A 5 -1.62 6.96 -12.12
N ASN A 6 -1.61 6.11 -13.15
CA ASN A 6 -1.70 6.49 -14.55
C ASN A 6 -0.83 7.71 -14.88
N SER A 7 0.49 7.58 -14.63
CA SER A 7 1.44 8.71 -14.75
C SER A 7 1.44 9.37 -16.14
N LYS A 8 1.03 8.65 -17.19
CA LYS A 8 0.89 9.20 -18.55
C LYS A 8 -0.40 10.00 -18.74
N GLY A 9 -1.37 9.88 -17.84
CA GLY A 9 -2.63 10.63 -17.84
C GLY A 9 -3.54 10.32 -19.03
N ALA A 10 -3.29 9.21 -19.75
CA ALA A 10 -4.07 8.84 -20.91
C ALA A 10 -5.28 7.99 -20.48
N SER A 11 -6.45 8.31 -21.01
CA SER A 11 -7.70 7.58 -20.73
C SER A 11 -7.90 6.37 -21.63
N ASP A 12 -7.27 6.35 -22.79
CA ASP A 12 -7.36 5.28 -23.80
C ASP A 12 -6.07 5.17 -24.63
N GLY A 13 -6.02 4.16 -25.51
CA GLY A 13 -4.90 3.91 -26.41
C GLY A 13 -3.67 3.29 -25.73
N SER A 14 -2.55 3.26 -26.45
CA SER A 14 -1.33 2.56 -26.03
C SER A 14 -0.58 3.21 -24.86
N LEU A 15 -1.00 4.40 -24.44
CA LEU A 15 -0.41 5.13 -23.31
C LEU A 15 -1.28 5.08 -22.05
N ALA A 16 -2.51 4.58 -22.16
CA ALA A 16 -3.36 4.39 -20.99
C ALA A 16 -2.75 3.33 -20.07
N GLU A 17 -2.85 3.57 -18.77
CA GLU A 17 -2.57 2.52 -17.79
C GLU A 17 -3.49 1.32 -18.04
N GLN A 18 -2.89 0.15 -18.22
CA GLN A 18 -3.61 -1.10 -18.44
C GLN A 18 -3.91 -1.79 -17.10
N ASP A 19 -4.62 -2.91 -17.15
CA ASP A 19 -4.89 -3.72 -15.97
C ASP A 19 -3.57 -4.21 -15.35
N LEU A 20 -3.57 -4.41 -14.03
CA LEU A 20 -2.37 -4.76 -13.28
C LEU A 20 -1.71 -6.04 -13.84
N VAL A 21 -2.54 -7.01 -14.23
CA VAL A 21 -2.09 -8.31 -14.75
C VAL A 21 -1.29 -8.20 -16.06
N ASP A 22 -1.53 -7.17 -16.89
CA ASP A 22 -0.81 -6.97 -18.15
C ASP A 22 0.66 -6.65 -17.90
N TYR A 23 0.95 -5.84 -16.88
CA TYR A 23 2.32 -5.56 -16.45
C TYR A 23 2.97 -6.76 -15.78
N CYS A 24 2.19 -7.61 -15.10
CA CYS A 24 2.71 -8.83 -14.50
C CYS A 24 3.12 -9.89 -15.52
N ALA A 25 2.60 -9.81 -16.76
CA ALA A 25 3.05 -10.67 -17.85
C ALA A 25 4.45 -10.29 -18.38
N ASP A 26 4.93 -9.07 -18.11
CA ASP A 26 6.26 -8.63 -18.50
C ASP A 26 7.33 -9.37 -17.69
N THR A 27 8.29 -9.98 -18.38
CA THR A 27 9.38 -10.73 -17.77
C THR A 27 10.44 -9.83 -17.13
N ASP A 28 10.50 -8.55 -17.50
CA ASP A 28 11.48 -7.59 -16.98
C ASP A 28 11.05 -6.96 -15.64
N ILE A 29 9.84 -7.28 -15.17
CA ILE A 29 9.27 -6.78 -13.92
C ILE A 29 9.25 -7.91 -12.88
N ASP A 30 9.96 -7.78 -11.77
CA ASP A 30 9.88 -8.76 -10.65
C ASP A 30 8.89 -8.35 -9.56
N ILE A 31 8.79 -7.04 -9.32
CA ILE A 31 8.02 -6.44 -8.24
C ILE A 31 7.11 -5.36 -8.83
N VAL A 32 5.82 -5.44 -8.50
CA VAL A 32 4.84 -4.39 -8.79
C VAL A 32 4.41 -3.74 -7.47
N ILE A 33 4.41 -2.41 -7.44
CA ILE A 33 4.03 -1.60 -6.30
C ILE A 33 2.74 -0.88 -6.67
N ILE A 34 1.63 -1.26 -6.03
CA ILE A 34 0.33 -0.63 -6.21
C ILE A 34 0.35 0.71 -5.48
N ALA A 35 0.14 1.77 -6.24
CA ALA A 35 0.19 3.16 -5.82
C ALA A 35 -1.22 3.77 -5.96
N LEU A 36 -1.90 4.23 -4.90
CA LEU A 36 -1.41 4.46 -3.54
C LEU A 36 -2.50 4.31 -2.47
N LEU A 37 -2.09 3.89 -1.26
CA LEU A 37 -2.87 4.07 -0.03
C LEU A 37 -2.62 5.47 0.53
N VAL A 38 -3.62 6.36 0.41
CA VAL A 38 -3.50 7.81 0.63
C VAL A 38 -4.09 8.27 1.98
N GLN A 39 -4.90 7.43 2.62
CA GLN A 39 -5.38 7.60 3.99
C GLN A 39 -5.35 6.26 4.71
N LEU A 40 -4.88 6.24 5.94
CA LEU A 40 -4.68 5.06 6.77
C LEU A 40 -5.85 4.82 7.73
N SER A 41 -6.46 5.90 8.25
CA SER A 41 -7.46 5.76 9.32
C SER A 41 -8.50 6.87 9.38
N THR A 42 -8.30 7.99 8.69
CA THR A 42 -9.21 9.15 8.72
C THR A 42 -10.28 9.13 7.63
N GLY A 43 -10.28 8.12 6.76
CA GLY A 43 -11.33 7.93 5.77
C GLY A 43 -12.70 7.77 6.41
N THR A 44 -13.76 8.04 5.65
CA THR A 44 -15.14 7.88 6.15
C THR A 44 -15.35 6.45 6.64
N GLY A 45 -15.96 6.31 7.82
CA GLY A 45 -16.12 5.03 8.50
C GLY A 45 -14.86 4.54 9.26
N GLY A 46 -13.84 5.39 9.38
CA GLY A 46 -12.56 5.03 10.02
C GLY A 46 -11.77 4.00 9.21
N GLN A 47 -11.98 3.98 7.89
CA GLN A 47 -11.36 3.01 6.99
C GLN A 47 -10.22 3.64 6.19
N PRO A 48 -9.26 2.83 5.71
CA PRO A 48 -8.25 3.31 4.78
C PRO A 48 -8.88 3.77 3.46
N VAL A 49 -8.18 4.65 2.73
CA VAL A 49 -8.58 5.09 1.38
C VAL A 49 -7.38 4.98 0.47
N PHE A 50 -7.57 4.30 -0.66
CA PHE A 50 -6.59 4.22 -1.73
C PHE A 50 -7.14 4.88 -2.99
N ASN A 51 -6.23 5.27 -3.89
CA ASN A 51 -6.56 5.82 -5.19
C ASN A 51 -5.78 5.05 -6.25
N LEU A 52 -6.47 4.52 -7.27
CA LEU A 52 -5.88 3.85 -8.43
C LEU A 52 -6.24 4.54 -9.75
N ALA A 53 -6.37 5.87 -9.74
CA ALA A 53 -6.69 6.68 -10.93
C ALA A 53 -7.87 6.12 -11.73
N ASN A 54 -7.69 5.80 -13.02
CA ASN A 54 -8.72 5.19 -13.88
C ASN A 54 -8.86 3.68 -13.67
N SER A 55 -7.87 3.02 -13.08
CA SER A 55 -7.90 1.57 -12.79
C SER A 55 -8.92 1.20 -11.71
N GLN A 56 -9.46 2.20 -10.99
CA GLN A 56 -10.56 2.01 -10.03
C GLN A 56 -11.97 2.26 -10.61
N ASN A 57 -12.10 2.62 -11.90
CA ASN A 57 -13.39 3.08 -12.47
C ASN A 57 -14.53 2.06 -12.35
N ASN A 58 -14.19 0.76 -12.27
CA ASN A 58 -15.16 -0.33 -12.12
C ASN A 58 -15.35 -0.77 -10.67
N CYS A 59 -14.71 -0.10 -9.70
CA CYS A 59 -14.88 -0.37 -8.28
C CYS A 59 -16.14 0.29 -7.73
N THR A 60 -16.70 -0.32 -6.69
CA THR A 60 -17.78 0.27 -5.88
C THR A 60 -17.23 0.80 -4.57
N LEU A 61 -18.07 1.37 -3.70
CA LEU A 61 -17.68 1.73 -2.32
C LEU A 61 -18.30 0.73 -1.36
N PHE A 62 -17.60 0.42 -0.27
CA PHE A 62 -18.25 -0.23 0.88
C PHE A 62 -19.20 0.75 1.57
N ASP A 63 -20.41 0.29 1.87
CA ASP A 63 -21.48 1.09 2.45
C ASP A 63 -21.02 1.88 3.69
N GLY A 64 -21.25 3.20 3.67
CA GLY A 64 -20.91 4.08 4.80
C GLY A 64 -19.42 4.42 4.91
N THR A 65 -18.61 4.12 3.90
CA THR A 65 -17.16 4.37 3.91
C THR A 65 -16.67 5.06 2.63
N SER A 66 -15.41 5.48 2.65
CA SER A 66 -14.68 5.91 1.44
C SER A 66 -13.74 4.82 0.90
N LEU A 67 -13.81 3.60 1.42
CA LEU A 67 -13.00 2.48 0.97
C LEU A 67 -13.65 1.87 -0.28
N LEU A 68 -12.88 1.77 -1.35
CA LEU A 68 -13.33 1.15 -2.59
C LEU A 68 -13.35 -0.38 -2.47
N ASP A 69 -14.35 -1.03 -3.05
CA ASP A 69 -14.45 -2.47 -3.27
C ASP A 69 -14.08 -2.76 -4.73
N CYS A 70 -12.88 -3.32 -4.92
CA CYS A 70 -12.19 -3.53 -6.19
C CYS A 70 -11.79 -5.01 -6.38
N PRO A 71 -12.75 -5.95 -6.47
CA PRO A 71 -12.44 -7.38 -6.56
C PRO A 71 -11.64 -7.75 -7.82
N SER A 72 -11.82 -7.02 -8.93
CA SER A 72 -11.05 -7.24 -10.17
C SER A 72 -9.55 -6.98 -9.98
N VAL A 73 -9.19 -5.92 -9.24
CA VAL A 73 -7.80 -5.65 -8.86
C VAL A 73 -7.27 -6.78 -7.96
N GLY A 74 -8.10 -7.31 -7.07
CA GLY A 74 -7.77 -8.49 -6.28
C GLY A 74 -7.47 -9.73 -7.12
N ASP A 75 -8.28 -9.99 -8.16
CA ASP A 75 -8.02 -11.09 -9.09
C ASP A 75 -6.70 -10.90 -9.85
N ASP A 76 -6.38 -9.68 -10.26
CA ASP A 76 -5.10 -9.38 -10.89
C ASP A 76 -3.91 -9.58 -9.94
N ILE A 77 -4.02 -9.14 -8.68
CA ILE A 77 -2.98 -9.39 -7.65
C ILE A 77 -2.68 -10.90 -7.56
N ARG A 78 -3.72 -11.74 -7.48
CA ARG A 78 -3.54 -13.20 -7.41
C ARG A 78 -2.93 -13.74 -8.69
N GLN A 79 -3.34 -13.26 -9.87
CA GLN A 79 -2.73 -13.69 -11.12
C GLN A 79 -1.24 -13.30 -11.19
N CYS A 80 -0.87 -12.09 -10.80
CA CYS A 80 0.52 -11.66 -10.69
C CYS A 80 1.35 -12.61 -9.82
N GLN A 81 0.83 -12.98 -8.66
CA GLN A 81 1.49 -13.86 -7.69
C GLN A 81 1.54 -15.32 -8.16
N GLU A 82 0.40 -15.89 -8.52
CA GLU A 82 0.22 -17.32 -8.78
C GLU A 82 0.69 -17.73 -10.18
N LYS A 83 0.37 -16.93 -11.20
CA LYS A 83 0.68 -17.26 -12.60
C LYS A 83 2.06 -16.76 -13.02
N TYR A 84 2.43 -15.56 -12.57
CA TYR A 84 3.64 -14.90 -13.05
C TYR A 84 4.76 -14.85 -12.00
N GLY A 85 4.50 -15.27 -10.75
CA GLY A 85 5.50 -15.32 -9.68
C GLY A 85 5.98 -13.94 -9.20
N LYS A 86 5.25 -12.87 -9.53
CA LYS A 86 5.61 -11.50 -9.17
C LYS A 86 5.33 -11.24 -7.69
N LYS A 87 6.06 -10.29 -7.10
CA LYS A 87 5.70 -9.73 -5.79
C LYS A 87 4.87 -8.48 -5.97
N VAL A 88 3.78 -8.38 -5.20
CA VAL A 88 2.87 -7.23 -5.27
C VAL A 88 2.83 -6.52 -3.92
N PHE A 89 3.31 -5.28 -3.87
CA PHE A 89 3.31 -4.46 -2.65
C PHE A 89 2.22 -3.39 -2.74
N LEU A 90 1.68 -2.96 -1.60
CA LEU A 90 0.86 -1.75 -1.52
C LEU A 90 1.72 -0.60 -0.99
N SER A 91 1.85 0.47 -1.78
CA SER A 91 2.55 1.68 -1.34
C SER A 91 1.64 2.57 -0.53
N ILE A 92 2.22 3.17 0.51
CA ILE A 92 1.56 4.00 1.51
C ILE A 92 2.20 5.38 1.48
N GLY A 93 1.35 6.40 1.36
CA GLY A 93 1.78 7.80 1.31
C GLY A 93 1.53 8.42 -0.06
N GLY A 94 2.62 8.75 -0.74
CA GLY A 94 2.70 9.51 -1.98
C GLY A 94 2.40 10.99 -1.81
N ALA A 95 2.57 11.75 -2.89
CA ALA A 95 2.39 13.20 -2.94
C ALA A 95 1.01 13.72 -2.47
N THR A 96 -0.02 12.86 -2.43
CA THR A 96 -1.38 13.21 -2.02
C THR A 96 -1.73 12.82 -0.58
N TYR A 97 -0.80 12.22 0.17
CA TYR A 97 -1.02 11.90 1.59
C TYR A 97 -1.13 13.18 2.43
N THR A 98 -2.19 13.26 3.25
CA THR A 98 -2.50 14.49 4.01
C THR A 98 -2.73 14.27 5.51
N GLU A 99 -2.76 13.03 6.01
CA GLU A 99 -3.07 12.76 7.42
C GLU A 99 -1.99 13.24 8.39
N GLY A 100 -0.74 13.40 7.92
CA GLY A 100 0.38 13.85 8.76
C GLY A 100 0.80 12.85 9.85
N GLY A 101 0.21 11.65 9.87
CA GLY A 101 0.52 10.56 10.79
C GLY A 101 -0.56 10.33 11.83
N PHE A 102 -0.13 9.86 13.00
CA PHE A 102 -1.04 9.50 14.10
C PHE A 102 -0.79 10.37 15.31
N GLU A 103 -1.83 10.65 16.09
CA GLU A 103 -1.73 11.50 17.30
C GLU A 103 -0.91 10.86 18.42
N SER A 104 -0.80 9.53 18.45
CA SER A 104 -0.05 8.78 19.45
C SER A 104 0.54 7.48 18.90
N PRO A 105 1.53 6.87 19.57
CA PRO A 105 2.02 5.54 19.24
C PRO A 105 0.91 4.47 19.25
N ASP A 106 -0.06 4.56 20.16
CA ASP A 106 -1.17 3.58 20.22
C ASP A 106 -2.13 3.71 19.03
N ALA A 107 -2.39 4.95 18.60
CA ALA A 107 -3.14 5.20 17.37
C ALA A 107 -2.40 4.67 16.14
N ALA A 108 -1.07 4.85 16.09
CA ALA A 108 -0.22 4.30 15.03
C ALA A 108 -0.23 2.76 15.01
N ASN A 109 -0.18 2.11 16.18
CA ASN A 109 -0.27 0.66 16.28
C ASN A 109 -1.64 0.16 15.79
N SER A 110 -2.72 0.85 16.17
CA SER A 110 -4.09 0.52 15.73
C SER A 110 -4.26 0.73 14.22
N GLY A 111 -3.68 1.79 13.66
CA GLY A 111 -3.67 2.02 12.21
C GLY A 111 -2.89 0.95 11.45
N ALA A 112 -1.74 0.50 11.98
CA ALA A 112 -0.98 -0.59 11.37
C ALA A 112 -1.76 -1.91 11.36
N GLN A 113 -2.46 -2.20 12.45
CA GLN A 113 -3.35 -3.37 12.54
C GLN A 113 -4.49 -3.26 11.51
N LEU A 114 -5.14 -2.09 11.40
CA LEU A 114 -6.21 -1.87 10.43
C LEU A 114 -5.73 -2.08 8.99
N VAL A 115 -4.57 -1.54 8.62
CA VAL A 115 -3.97 -1.74 7.28
C VAL A 115 -3.65 -3.21 7.05
N TRP A 116 -3.06 -3.89 8.03
CA TRP A 116 -2.76 -5.32 7.94
C TRP A 116 -4.02 -6.17 7.77
N ASP A 117 -5.06 -5.93 8.55
CA ASP A 117 -6.32 -6.68 8.46
C ASP A 117 -7.02 -6.43 7.13
N THR A 118 -6.93 -5.20 6.59
CA THR A 118 -7.58 -4.80 5.33
C THR A 118 -6.88 -5.42 4.10
N PHE A 119 -5.55 -5.41 4.05
CA PHE A 119 -4.76 -5.74 2.84
C PHE A 119 -3.85 -6.96 2.97
N GLY A 120 -3.55 -7.39 4.20
CA GLY A 120 -2.74 -8.56 4.52
C GLY A 120 -3.51 -9.87 4.30
N PRO A 121 -3.10 -10.99 4.91
CA PRO A 121 -3.75 -12.30 4.73
C PRO A 121 -5.20 -12.30 5.22
N THR A 122 -6.05 -13.13 4.62
CA THR A 122 -7.42 -13.31 5.10
C THR A 122 -7.42 -14.02 6.46
N GLN A 123 -7.97 -13.37 7.47
CA GLN A 123 -8.16 -13.93 8.82
C GLN A 123 -9.38 -14.89 8.84
N GLY A 124 -9.32 -16.01 8.11
CA GLY A 124 -10.40 -17.01 8.07
C GLY A 124 -11.65 -16.57 7.28
N SER A 125 -12.80 -17.23 7.50
CA SER A 125 -14.04 -17.02 6.76
C SER A 125 -14.63 -15.62 6.99
N VAL A 126 -14.18 -14.65 6.20
CA VAL A 126 -14.82 -13.34 6.10
C VAL A 126 -16.12 -13.53 5.31
N SER A 127 -17.24 -13.61 6.03
CA SER A 127 -18.56 -13.60 5.42
C SER A 127 -18.95 -12.14 5.15
N ASN A 128 -19.13 -11.78 3.87
CA ASN A 128 -19.77 -10.53 3.44
C ASN A 128 -21.29 -10.51 3.72
N VAL A 129 -21.76 -11.25 4.73
CA VAL A 129 -23.18 -11.47 5.00
C VAL A 129 -23.49 -11.12 6.45
N CYS A 130 -23.93 -9.88 6.65
CA CYS A 130 -24.74 -9.50 7.79
C CYS A 130 -26.16 -10.04 7.61
N ASN A 131 -26.41 -11.30 7.97
CA ASN A 131 -27.78 -11.82 8.04
C ASN A 131 -28.41 -11.37 9.36
N GLY A 132 -29.06 -10.21 9.37
CA GLY A 132 -29.80 -9.73 10.53
C GLY A 132 -30.85 -8.69 10.18
N THR A 133 -32.11 -9.09 10.12
CA THR A 133 -33.25 -8.16 10.24
C THR A 133 -33.26 -7.52 11.63
N SER A 134 -33.44 -6.20 11.69
CA SER A 134 -33.47 -5.41 12.92
C SER A 134 -34.30 -6.07 14.04
N GLY A 135 -33.70 -6.30 15.21
CA GLY A 135 -34.45 -6.67 16.42
C GLY A 135 -33.83 -7.67 17.40
N SER A 136 -32.75 -8.37 17.05
CA SER A 136 -32.09 -9.33 17.96
C SER A 136 -30.61 -9.02 18.13
N ASN A 137 -30.06 -9.29 19.32
CA ASN A 137 -28.66 -9.11 19.71
C ASN A 137 -27.69 -9.43 18.54
N HIS A 138 -27.13 -8.38 17.94
CA HIS A 138 -26.19 -8.50 16.84
C HIS A 138 -24.81 -8.85 17.42
N SER A 139 -24.39 -10.11 17.33
CA SER A 139 -22.94 -10.39 17.34
C SER A 139 -22.40 -10.12 15.93
N CYS A 140 -22.33 -8.85 15.54
CA CYS A 140 -21.46 -8.49 14.44
C CYS A 140 -20.04 -8.62 14.98
N GLN A 141 -19.31 -9.67 14.61
CA GLN A 141 -17.85 -9.49 14.59
C GLN A 141 -17.61 -8.33 13.63
N ALA A 142 -16.83 -7.33 14.05
CA ALA A 142 -16.52 -6.18 13.21
C ALA A 142 -16.02 -6.70 11.86
N GLN A 143 -16.79 -6.46 10.79
CA GLN A 143 -16.45 -7.02 9.49
C GLN A 143 -15.24 -6.26 8.98
N VAL A 144 -14.12 -6.95 8.80
CA VAL A 144 -12.97 -6.38 8.11
C VAL A 144 -13.35 -6.21 6.65
N LEU A 145 -13.38 -4.98 6.17
CA LEU A 145 -13.64 -4.67 4.77
C LEU A 145 -12.39 -4.95 3.97
N ARG A 146 -12.54 -5.70 2.87
CA ARG A 146 -11.40 -6.18 2.09
C ARG A 146 -11.54 -5.75 0.63
N PRO A 147 -10.86 -4.66 0.24
CA PRO A 147 -11.06 -4.02 -1.07
C PRO A 147 -10.59 -4.87 -2.24
N PHE A 148 -9.66 -5.80 -2.01
CA PHE A 148 -9.15 -6.73 -3.02
C PHE A 148 -9.72 -8.14 -2.83
N GLY A 149 -10.89 -8.25 -2.20
CA GLY A 149 -11.51 -9.52 -1.85
C GLY A 149 -10.58 -10.42 -1.04
N ASN A 150 -10.35 -11.64 -1.54
CA ASN A 150 -9.49 -12.63 -0.88
C ASN A 150 -8.00 -12.46 -1.21
N ALA A 151 -7.63 -11.50 -2.07
CA ALA A 151 -6.22 -11.25 -2.37
C ALA A 151 -5.51 -10.64 -1.15
N SER A 152 -4.23 -10.99 -1.00
CA SER A 152 -3.35 -10.47 0.03
C SER A 152 -2.07 -9.99 -0.63
N VAL A 153 -1.67 -8.76 -0.34
CA VAL A 153 -0.40 -8.21 -0.84
C VAL A 153 0.79 -8.98 -0.24
N ASP A 154 1.94 -8.93 -0.90
CA ASP A 154 3.19 -9.53 -0.43
C ASP A 154 3.99 -8.58 0.47
N GLY A 155 3.52 -7.35 0.65
CA GLY A 155 4.29 -6.37 1.40
C GLY A 155 3.72 -4.97 1.32
N PHE A 156 4.39 -4.07 2.02
CA PHE A 156 4.08 -2.66 2.05
C PHE A 156 5.31 -1.85 1.69
N ASP A 157 5.09 -0.78 0.95
CA ASP A 157 6.10 0.19 0.57
C ASP A 157 5.78 1.54 1.22
N PHE A 158 6.77 2.16 1.86
CA PHE A 158 6.63 3.47 2.48
C PHE A 158 7.18 4.56 1.57
N ASP A 159 6.27 5.22 0.87
CA ASP A 159 6.53 6.36 -0.02
C ASP A 159 6.01 7.65 0.63
N PHE A 160 6.39 7.91 1.88
CA PHE A 160 6.02 9.17 2.53
C PHE A 160 6.85 10.32 1.96
N GLU A 161 6.17 11.29 1.35
CA GLU A 161 6.80 12.51 0.78
C GLU A 161 6.72 13.72 1.72
N SER A 162 6.22 13.54 2.94
CA SER A 162 6.17 14.54 3.99
C SER A 162 6.40 13.93 5.39
N THR A 163 6.79 14.76 6.35
CA THR A 163 7.03 14.31 7.73
C THR A 163 5.75 13.74 8.34
N THR A 164 5.86 12.54 8.90
CA THR A 164 4.72 11.78 9.41
C THR A 164 4.91 11.46 10.89
N GLN A 165 4.00 11.95 11.73
CA GLN A 165 4.03 11.72 13.17
C GLN A 165 3.78 10.25 13.50
N ASN A 166 4.55 9.71 14.44
CA ASN A 166 4.45 8.32 14.88
C ASN A 166 4.59 7.27 13.76
N LEU A 167 5.37 7.59 12.71
CA LEU A 167 5.69 6.64 11.63
C LEU A 167 6.44 5.39 12.14
N VAL A 168 7.41 5.56 13.04
CA VAL A 168 8.21 4.43 13.57
C VAL A 168 7.34 3.42 14.34
N PRO A 169 6.45 3.81 15.29
CA PRO A 169 5.48 2.89 15.87
C PRO A 169 4.61 2.15 14.86
N PHE A 170 4.06 2.86 13.86
CA PHE A 170 3.25 2.26 12.78
C PHE A 170 4.05 1.19 12.02
N ALA A 171 5.24 1.56 11.54
CA ALA A 171 6.12 0.69 10.78
C ALA A 171 6.57 -0.55 11.59
N ARG A 172 6.89 -0.37 12.88
CA ARG A 172 7.30 -1.46 13.76
C ARG A 172 6.17 -2.47 13.97
N THR A 173 4.96 -1.98 14.20
CA THR A 173 3.78 -2.84 14.36
C THR A 173 3.49 -3.60 13.08
N LEU A 174 3.52 -2.93 11.91
CA LEU A 174 3.30 -3.58 10.63
C LEU A 174 4.35 -4.67 10.35
N ARG A 175 5.64 -4.38 10.56
CA ARG A 175 6.73 -5.37 10.45
C ARG A 175 6.51 -6.56 11.38
N SER A 176 6.10 -6.31 12.62
CA SER A 176 5.83 -7.37 13.60
C SER A 176 4.66 -8.27 13.18
N LEU A 177 3.58 -7.70 12.64
CA LEU A 177 2.44 -8.48 12.12
C LEU A 177 2.86 -9.35 10.93
N MET A 178 3.65 -8.79 10.03
CA MET A 178 4.24 -9.52 8.89
C MET A 178 5.15 -10.67 9.34
N ASP A 179 5.95 -10.49 10.40
CA ASP A 179 6.84 -11.54 10.92
C ASP A 179 6.09 -12.64 11.69
N GLN A 180 4.90 -12.33 12.22
CA GLN A 180 4.06 -13.29 12.95
C GLN A 180 3.29 -14.22 12.02
N ASP A 181 2.98 -13.80 10.79
CA ASP A 181 2.31 -14.66 9.82
C ASP A 181 3.31 -15.57 9.10
N ALA A 182 3.18 -16.87 9.33
CA ALA A 182 4.01 -17.90 8.72
C ALA A 182 3.48 -18.40 7.35
N SER A 183 2.36 -17.88 6.85
CA SER A 183 1.74 -18.35 5.60
C SER A 183 2.58 -18.06 4.36
N LYS A 184 3.31 -16.93 4.36
CA LYS A 184 4.27 -16.54 3.33
C LYS A 184 5.27 -15.52 3.88
N ARG A 185 6.35 -15.28 3.14
CA ARG A 185 7.26 -14.16 3.42
C ARG A 185 6.63 -12.85 2.94
N TYR A 186 6.66 -11.84 3.80
CA TYR A 186 6.26 -10.48 3.47
C TYR A 186 7.47 -9.53 3.40
N TYR A 187 7.32 -8.44 2.65
CA TYR A 187 8.38 -7.47 2.37
C TYR A 187 8.00 -6.07 2.85
N LEU A 188 8.91 -5.39 3.54
CA LEU A 188 8.73 -3.99 3.92
C LEU A 188 9.77 -3.13 3.20
N THR A 189 9.33 -2.18 2.39
CA THR A 189 10.23 -1.31 1.62
C THR A 189 9.99 0.15 1.91
N ALA A 190 10.93 1.01 1.49
CA ALA A 190 10.78 2.46 1.57
C ALA A 190 11.27 3.13 0.29
N ALA A 191 10.69 4.27 -0.07
CA ALA A 191 11.03 5.03 -1.26
C ALA A 191 11.47 6.46 -0.92
N PRO A 192 12.59 6.68 -0.20
CA PRO A 192 13.06 8.02 0.12
C PRO A 192 13.55 8.77 -1.14
N GLN A 193 13.55 10.09 -1.09
CA GLN A 193 14.23 10.89 -2.09
C GLN A 193 15.75 10.80 -1.94
N CYS A 194 16.49 11.19 -2.97
CA CYS A 194 17.94 11.09 -2.97
C CYS A 194 18.71 12.06 -2.03
N PRO A 195 18.21 13.26 -1.64
CA PRO A 195 18.89 14.06 -0.61
C PRO A 195 18.96 13.28 0.70
N TYR A 196 20.16 13.20 1.30
CA TYR A 196 20.35 12.51 2.57
C TYR A 196 20.78 13.50 3.69
N PRO A 197 20.11 13.50 4.85
CA PRO A 197 18.96 12.66 5.20
C PRO A 197 17.68 13.08 4.43
N ASP A 198 16.87 12.08 4.04
CA ASP A 198 15.55 12.31 3.47
C ASP A 198 14.59 12.73 4.58
N LEU A 199 14.02 13.94 4.51
CA LEU A 199 13.28 14.52 5.64
C LEU A 199 12.02 13.74 6.02
N ALA A 200 11.33 13.14 5.05
CA ALA A 200 10.07 12.44 5.29
C ALA A 200 10.31 11.05 5.89
N GLY A 201 11.28 10.32 5.35
CA GLY A 201 11.69 8.97 5.73
C GLY A 201 12.80 8.91 6.78
N GLU A 202 13.39 10.04 7.22
CA GLU A 202 14.58 10.05 8.11
C GLU A 202 14.35 9.20 9.36
N SER A 203 13.19 9.38 10.02
CA SER A 203 12.87 8.66 11.25
C SER A 203 12.81 7.14 11.06
N LEU A 204 12.27 6.69 9.92
CA LEU A 204 12.20 5.29 9.55
C LEU A 204 13.58 4.73 9.17
N LEU A 205 14.31 5.43 8.29
CA LEU A 205 15.63 5.00 7.79
C LEU A 205 16.69 4.92 8.90
N ARG A 206 16.55 5.71 9.97
CA ARG A 206 17.43 5.68 11.14
C ARG A 206 16.94 4.75 12.25
N SER A 207 15.77 4.12 12.10
CA SER A 207 15.21 3.23 13.10
C SER A 207 15.87 1.84 13.10
N ASP A 208 15.48 1.00 14.05
CA ASP A 208 15.87 -0.41 14.15
C ASP A 208 15.00 -1.35 13.29
N ILE A 209 14.06 -0.80 12.52
CA ILE A 209 13.11 -1.57 11.73
C ILE A 209 13.82 -2.10 10.47
N TYR A 210 13.72 -3.41 10.27
CA TYR A 210 14.28 -4.05 9.07
C TYR A 210 13.45 -3.73 7.83
N LEU A 211 14.11 -3.13 6.83
CA LEU A 211 13.58 -2.93 5.49
C LEU A 211 14.22 -3.94 4.53
N ASP A 212 13.40 -4.64 3.76
CA ASP A 212 13.85 -5.63 2.76
C ASP A 212 14.47 -4.95 1.52
N ALA A 213 14.04 -3.72 1.20
CA ALA A 213 14.63 -2.90 0.15
C ALA A 213 14.39 -1.40 0.37
N VAL A 214 15.23 -0.58 -0.24
CA VAL A 214 15.07 0.89 -0.30
C VAL A 214 15.14 1.35 -1.75
N PHE A 215 14.04 1.85 -2.29
CA PHE A 215 13.89 2.33 -3.66
C PHE A 215 14.13 3.84 -3.74
N VAL A 216 15.40 4.25 -3.65
CA VAL A 216 15.77 5.68 -3.63
C VAL A 216 15.35 6.40 -4.92
N GLN A 217 14.59 7.48 -4.79
CA GLN A 217 14.11 8.30 -5.90
C GLN A 217 15.21 9.25 -6.41
N PHE A 218 16.01 8.79 -7.38
CA PHE A 218 17.05 9.61 -8.03
C PHE A 218 16.50 10.57 -9.10
N TYR A 219 15.40 11.26 -8.82
CA TYR A 219 14.81 12.26 -9.72
C TYR A 219 14.21 13.42 -8.92
N ASN A 220 13.77 14.48 -9.61
CA ASN A 220 13.17 15.70 -9.03
C ASN A 220 14.01 16.42 -7.96
N ASN A 221 15.31 16.12 -7.89
CA ASN A 221 16.22 16.63 -6.88
C ASN A 221 17.60 16.93 -7.48
N TYR A 222 18.33 17.84 -6.84
CA TYR A 222 19.70 18.18 -7.26
C TYR A 222 20.63 16.97 -7.27
N TYR A 223 20.44 16.00 -6.38
CA TYR A 223 21.23 14.77 -6.29
C TYR A 223 20.66 13.62 -7.16
N GLY A 224 19.77 13.92 -8.10
CA GLY A 224 19.17 12.93 -9.00
C GLY A 224 20.13 12.44 -10.10
N LEU A 225 19.62 11.55 -10.96
CA LEU A 225 20.37 10.97 -12.09
C LEU A 225 21.12 11.98 -12.97
N PRO A 226 20.60 13.18 -13.27
CA PRO A 226 21.35 14.17 -14.06
C PRO A 226 22.67 14.62 -13.44
N SER A 227 22.83 14.46 -12.12
CA SER A 227 24.06 14.80 -11.38
C SER A 227 25.00 13.61 -11.21
N PHE A 228 24.65 12.42 -11.73
CA PHE A 228 25.50 11.25 -11.68
C PHE A 228 26.74 11.43 -12.58
N SER A 229 27.91 11.35 -11.97
CA SER A 229 29.19 11.36 -12.67
C SER A 229 29.91 10.03 -12.44
N PRO A 230 30.05 9.18 -13.47
CA PRO A 230 30.81 7.94 -13.37
C PRO A 230 32.25 8.22 -12.89
N ASN A 231 32.72 7.46 -11.91
CA ASN A 231 34.07 7.56 -11.34
C ASN A 231 34.39 8.89 -10.61
N ALA A 232 33.38 9.64 -10.18
CA ALA A 232 33.61 10.76 -9.26
C ALA A 232 34.27 10.25 -7.96
N THR A 233 35.40 10.84 -7.59
CA THR A 233 36.03 10.59 -6.29
C THR A 233 35.26 11.33 -5.20
N THR A 234 34.83 10.59 -4.18
CA THR A 234 34.18 11.12 -2.96
C THR A 234 35.13 11.90 -2.08
#